data_AF-A0A955X9W5-F1
#
_entry.id   AF-A0A955X9W5-F1
#
_cell.length_a   1.000
_cell.length_b   1.000
_cell.length_c   1.000
_cell.angle_alpha   90.00
_cell.angle_beta   90.00
_cell.angle_gamma   90.00
#
_symmetry.space_group_name_H-M   'P 1'
#
loop_
_entity.id
_entity.type
_entity.pdbx_description
1 polymer ?
#
loop_
_entity_poly.entity_id
_entity_poly.type
_entity_poly.pdbx_seq_one_letter_code
_entity_poly.pdbx_strand_id
1 'polypeptide(L)'
;PTYVAEKGGGPALDVYRLRDGVVESGLNAPVRSGDRLQLALQPGDFRRAYVLAPGEDGFVVLHSELVSTATLTRLSKSFLVDDAPGAETMVVVLSRVALSDDVLKNPPRVPTAEAWVQWLRFEREM
;
A
#
# COMPACT_ATOMS: atom_id res chain seq x y z
N PRO A 1 -16.35 -16.00 -10.72
CA PRO A 1 -16.64 -14.63 -11.21
C PRO A 1 -15.38 -13.76 -11.13
N THR A 2 -14.73 -13.52 -12.26
CA THR A 2 -13.63 -12.56 -12.37
C THR A 2 -14.24 -11.17 -12.43
N TYR A 3 -14.10 -10.40 -11.36
CA TYR A 3 -14.54 -9.00 -11.34
C TYR A 3 -13.51 -8.18 -12.13
N VAL A 4 -13.82 -7.89 -13.40
CA VAL A 4 -13.15 -6.82 -14.13
C VAL A 4 -13.79 -5.54 -13.61
N ALA A 5 -13.08 -4.80 -12.75
CA ALA A 5 -13.50 -3.47 -12.37
C ALA A 5 -13.66 -2.65 -13.65
N GLU A 6 -14.87 -2.17 -13.91
CA GLU A 6 -15.12 -1.17 -14.95
C GLU A 6 -14.10 -0.03 -14.75
N LYS A 7 -13.45 0.35 -15.85
CA LYS A 7 -12.44 1.40 -15.95
C LYS A 7 -13.07 2.80 -15.66
N GLY A 8 -13.59 3.01 -14.47
CA GLY A 8 -13.73 4.34 -13.87
C GLY A 8 -12.34 4.77 -13.42
N GLY A 9 -11.85 5.91 -13.91
CA GLY A 9 -10.48 6.41 -13.71
C GLY A 9 -10.16 6.87 -12.28
N GLY A 10 -10.38 6.00 -11.30
CA GLY A 10 -9.97 6.19 -9.91
C GLY A 10 -8.59 5.60 -9.63
N PRO A 11 -8.02 5.85 -8.44
CA PRO A 11 -6.74 5.28 -8.06
C PRO A 11 -6.80 3.76 -7.96
N ALA A 12 -5.70 3.09 -8.31
CA ALA A 12 -5.53 1.65 -8.16
C ALA A 12 -4.18 1.31 -7.54
N LEU A 13 -4.11 0.13 -6.91
CA LEU A 13 -2.93 -0.40 -6.25
C LEU A 13 -2.75 -1.87 -6.62
N ASP A 14 -1.56 -2.21 -7.10
CA ASP A 14 -1.09 -3.58 -7.25
C ASP A 14 0.02 -3.86 -6.24
N VAL A 15 0.02 -5.08 -5.70
CA VAL A 15 1.06 -5.58 -4.80
C VAL A 15 1.79 -6.74 -5.47
N TYR A 16 3.11 -6.63 -5.55
CA TYR A 16 4.00 -7.67 -6.01
C TYR A 16 4.77 -8.22 -4.82
N ARG A 17 4.96 -9.53 -4.80
CA ARG A 17 5.80 -10.22 -3.83
C ARG A 17 7.07 -10.70 -4.50
N LEU A 18 8.21 -10.45 -3.88
CA LEU A 18 9.49 -11.04 -4.24
C LEU A 18 9.88 -12.06 -3.17
N ARG A 19 10.03 -13.32 -3.59
CA ARG A 19 10.39 -14.47 -2.75
C ARG A 19 11.44 -15.30 -3.49
N ASP A 20 12.60 -15.52 -2.88
CA ASP A 20 13.69 -16.33 -3.45
C ASP A 20 14.08 -15.93 -4.90
N GLY A 21 13.99 -14.64 -5.22
CA GLY A 21 14.27 -14.11 -6.57
C GLY A 21 13.10 -14.15 -7.56
N VAL A 22 11.97 -14.75 -7.19
CA VAL A 22 10.76 -14.82 -8.02
C VAL A 22 9.82 -13.66 -7.69
N VAL A 23 9.39 -12.92 -8.72
CA VAL A 23 8.37 -11.87 -8.59
C VAL A 23 7.00 -12.44 -8.92
N GLU A 24 6.08 -12.37 -7.97
CA GLU A 24 4.71 -12.84 -8.10
C GLU A 24 3.77 -11.64 -8.05
N SER A 25 2.86 -11.56 -9.02
CA SER A 25 1.83 -10.52 -9.11
C SER A 25 0.52 -11.03 -8.52
N GLY A 26 -0.13 -10.20 -7.68
CA GLY A 26 -1.35 -10.61 -7.00
C GLY A 26 -1.00 -11.58 -5.86
N LEU A 27 -1.36 -11.21 -4.64
CA LEU A 27 -1.06 -12.01 -3.45
C LEU A 27 -2.04 -13.18 -3.34
N ASN A 28 -1.93 -14.10 -4.28
CA ASN A 28 -2.77 -15.31 -4.35
C ASN A 28 -2.39 -16.35 -3.29
N ALA A 29 -1.30 -16.12 -2.55
CA ALA A 29 -0.82 -16.97 -1.48
C ALA A 29 -0.40 -16.12 -0.26
N PRO A 30 -0.46 -16.68 0.97
CA PRO A 30 -0.03 -16.01 2.19
C PRO A 30 1.43 -15.52 2.10
N VAL A 31 1.73 -14.39 2.72
CA VAL A 31 3.10 -13.89 2.85
C VAL A 31 3.84 -14.65 3.95
N ARG A 32 5.17 -14.65 3.90
CA ARG A 32 6.02 -15.23 4.94
C ARG A 32 7.13 -14.25 5.31
N SER A 33 7.73 -14.47 6.48
CA SER A 33 8.90 -13.69 6.91
C SER A 33 10.00 -13.76 5.84
N GLY A 34 10.60 -12.61 5.53
CA GLY A 34 11.62 -12.47 4.50
C GLY A 34 11.10 -12.17 3.10
N ASP A 35 9.79 -12.27 2.84
CA ASP A 35 9.20 -11.79 1.60
C ASP A 35 9.41 -10.27 1.47
N ARG A 36 9.59 -9.80 0.23
CA ARG A 36 9.61 -8.36 -0.08
C ARG A 36 8.36 -7.96 -0.84
N LEU A 37 7.63 -7.00 -0.32
CA LEU A 37 6.45 -6.41 -0.95
C LEU A 37 6.85 -5.16 -1.72
N GLN A 38 6.49 -5.12 -3.01
CA GLN A 38 6.68 -3.99 -3.89
C GLN A 38 5.31 -3.48 -4.34
N LEU A 39 5.07 -2.18 -4.18
CA LEU A 39 3.79 -1.57 -4.52
C LEU A 39 3.89 -0.86 -5.88
N ALA A 40 2.83 -0.97 -6.69
CA ALA A 40 2.63 -0.14 -7.86
C ALA A 40 1.27 0.54 -7.80
N LEU A 41 1.24 1.82 -8.12
CA LEU A 41 0.09 2.69 -7.99
C LEU A 41 -0.28 3.26 -9.34
N GLN A 42 -1.56 3.26 -9.67
CA GLN A 42 -2.11 4.16 -10.66
C GLN A 42 -2.82 5.27 -9.87
N PRO A 43 -2.17 6.42 -9.62
CA PRO A 43 -2.62 7.29 -8.55
C PRO A 43 -3.76 8.24 -8.95
N GLY A 44 -4.21 8.23 -10.22
CA GLY A 44 -5.20 9.20 -10.69
C GLY A 44 -4.64 10.62 -10.61
N ASP A 45 -5.36 11.53 -9.97
CA ASP A 45 -4.93 12.93 -9.74
C ASP A 45 -4.24 13.15 -8.37
N PHE A 46 -4.02 12.09 -7.59
CA PHE A 46 -3.29 12.14 -6.34
C PHE A 46 -1.78 12.15 -6.60
N ARG A 47 -1.05 13.06 -5.97
CA ARG A 47 0.38 13.32 -6.28
C ARG A 47 1.33 12.86 -5.19
N ARG A 48 0.81 12.44 -4.05
CA ARG A 48 1.59 11.97 -2.89
C ARG A 48 1.15 10.57 -2.53
N ALA A 49 2.11 9.70 -2.28
CA ALA A 49 1.88 8.37 -1.75
C ALA A 49 2.53 8.28 -0.36
N TYR A 50 1.82 7.67 0.58
CA TYR A 50 2.31 7.30 1.90
C TYR A 50 2.04 5.82 2.12
N VAL A 51 3.02 5.12 2.68
CA VAL A 51 2.87 3.72 3.11
C VAL A 51 3.07 3.69 4.60
N LEU A 52 2.10 3.14 5.31
CA LEU A 52 2.03 3.13 6.76
C LEU A 52 1.97 1.71 7.29
N ALA A 53 2.48 1.51 8.50
CA ALA A 53 2.29 0.29 9.28
C ALA A 53 1.86 0.62 10.72
N PRO A 54 1.23 -0.32 11.43
CA PRO A 54 0.96 -0.17 12.85
C PRO A 54 2.25 0.10 13.64
N GLY A 55 2.18 1.01 14.60
CA GLY A 55 3.18 1.27 15.63
C GLY A 55 2.51 1.35 17.01
N GLU A 56 3.30 1.73 18.02
CA GLU A 56 2.85 1.78 19.42
C GLU A 56 1.70 2.80 19.64
N ASP A 57 1.85 4.00 19.06
CA ASP A 57 0.90 5.12 19.20
C ASP A 57 0.18 5.46 17.88
N GLY A 58 -0.37 4.44 17.22
CA GLY A 58 -1.08 4.57 15.94
C GLY A 58 -0.24 4.13 14.75
N PHE A 59 -0.40 4.76 13.59
CA PHE A 59 0.35 4.40 12.39
C PHE A 59 1.66 5.16 12.26
N VAL A 60 2.69 4.47 11.75
CA VAL A 60 4.00 5.06 11.42
C VAL A 60 4.20 5.07 9.90
N VAL A 61 4.85 6.12 9.40
CA VAL A 61 5.18 6.26 7.98
C VAL A 61 6.40 5.42 7.65
N LEU A 62 6.21 4.33 6.90
CA LEU A 62 7.30 3.51 6.37
C LEU A 62 7.95 4.16 5.15
N HIS A 63 7.16 4.89 4.36
CA HIS A 63 7.60 5.55 3.14
C HIS A 63 6.68 6.70 2.75
N SER A 64 7.23 7.72 2.11
CA SER A 64 6.47 8.76 1.44
C SER A 64 7.20 9.24 0.19
N GLU A 65 6.47 9.46 -0.90
CA GLU A 65 7.05 10.03 -2.12
C GLU A 65 6.03 10.81 -2.94
N LEU A 66 6.53 11.63 -3.87
CA LEU A 66 5.73 12.21 -4.94
C LEU A 66 5.61 11.18 -6.06
N VAL A 67 4.38 10.99 -6.55
CA VAL A 67 4.08 10.03 -7.63
C VAL A 67 3.59 10.74 -8.88
N SER A 68 3.93 10.19 -10.05
CA SER A 68 3.45 10.69 -11.33
C SER A 68 1.99 10.33 -11.53
N THR A 69 1.15 11.30 -11.86
CA THR A 69 -0.27 11.11 -12.15
C THR A 69 -0.54 10.58 -13.57
N ALA A 70 0.48 10.57 -14.44
CA ALA A 70 0.30 10.24 -15.85
C ALA A 70 0.26 8.72 -16.11
N THR A 71 0.88 7.91 -15.26
CA THR A 71 1.12 6.48 -15.51
C THR A 71 1.12 5.66 -14.23
N LEU A 72 1.01 4.33 -14.39
CA LEU A 72 1.37 3.39 -13.34
C LEU A 72 2.79 3.69 -12.83
N THR A 73 2.94 3.83 -11.52
CA THR A 73 4.18 4.18 -10.85
C THR A 73 4.51 3.10 -9.82
N ARG A 74 5.67 2.45 -9.94
CA ARG A 74 6.20 1.61 -8.86
C ARG A 74 6.80 2.51 -7.80
N LEU A 75 6.44 2.29 -6.54
CA LEU A 75 7.07 3.00 -5.43
C LEU A 75 8.57 2.69 -5.38
N SER A 76 9.38 3.65 -4.98
CA SER A 76 10.84 3.48 -4.94
C SER A 76 11.29 2.51 -3.85
N LYS A 77 10.46 2.29 -2.83
CA LYS A 77 10.74 1.42 -1.69
C LYS A 77 9.98 0.10 -1.78
N SER A 78 10.66 -0.98 -1.37
CA SER A 78 10.04 -2.26 -1.05
C SER A 78 10.04 -2.49 0.46
N PHE A 79 9.11 -3.30 0.94
CA PHE A 79 8.85 -3.52 2.36
C PHE A 79 9.10 -4.98 2.70
N LEU A 80 9.98 -5.23 3.67
CA LEU A 80 10.26 -6.59 4.14
C LEU A 80 9.16 -7.02 5.10
N VAL A 81 8.63 -8.23 4.90
CA VAL A 81 7.74 -8.87 5.88
C VAL A 81 8.61 -9.39 7.03
N ASP A 82 8.33 -8.94 8.25
CA ASP A 82 9.08 -9.30 9.44
C ASP A 82 8.67 -10.69 9.98
N ASP A 83 9.17 -11.09 11.16
CA ASP A 83 8.79 -12.32 11.86
C ASP A 83 7.75 -12.13 12.98
N ALA A 84 7.12 -10.95 13.08
CA ALA A 84 6.19 -10.64 14.16
C ALA A 84 4.91 -11.51 14.08
N PRO A 85 4.35 -11.92 15.22
CA PRO A 85 3.16 -12.76 15.24
C PRO A 85 1.91 -11.99 14.77
N GLY A 86 1.04 -12.65 14.00
CA GLY A 86 -0.25 -12.12 13.55
C GLY A 86 -0.27 -11.68 12.08
N ALA A 87 -1.40 -11.13 11.62
CA ALA A 87 -1.52 -10.68 10.23
C ALA A 87 -0.73 -9.39 9.98
N GLU A 88 -0.04 -9.32 8.85
CA GLU A 88 0.70 -8.11 8.47
C GLU A 88 -0.29 -7.07 7.95
N THR A 89 -0.24 -5.85 8.47
CA THR A 89 -1.14 -4.76 8.07
C THR A 89 -0.34 -3.60 7.51
N MET A 90 -0.74 -3.14 6.32
CA MET A 90 -0.16 -1.97 5.67
C MET A 90 -1.27 -1.05 5.18
N VAL A 91 -1.08 0.25 5.30
CA VAL A 91 -2.04 1.24 4.80
C VAL A 91 -1.37 2.08 3.74
N VAL A 92 -1.98 2.14 2.57
CA VAL A 92 -1.53 3.01 1.48
C VAL A 92 -2.46 4.19 1.41
N VAL A 93 -1.91 5.40 1.52
CA VAL A 93 -2.65 6.64 1.38
C VAL A 93 -2.12 7.40 0.17
N LEU A 94 -3.02 7.70 -0.76
CA LEU A 94 -2.77 8.62 -1.86
C LEU A 94 -3.41 9.96 -1.51
N SER A 95 -2.68 11.07 -1.63
CA SER A 95 -3.22 12.39 -1.32
C SER A 95 -2.93 13.43 -2.40
N ARG A 96 -3.87 14.38 -2.56
CA ARG A 96 -3.72 15.58 -3.39
C ARG A 96 -2.87 16.64 -2.69
N VAL A 97 -2.82 16.62 -1.36
CA VAL A 97 -2.11 17.58 -0.51
C VAL A 97 -1.13 16.89 0.43
N ALA A 98 -0.24 17.65 1.06
CA ALA A 98 0.58 17.08 2.14
C ALA A 98 -0.31 16.82 3.35
N LEU A 99 -0.28 15.59 3.88
CA LEU A 99 -1.02 15.22 5.08
C LEU A 99 -0.18 15.55 6.33
N SER A 100 -0.86 15.95 7.41
CA SER A 100 -0.21 16.16 8.70
C SER A 100 0.12 14.83 9.38
N ASP A 101 1.06 14.86 10.32
CA ASP A 101 1.42 13.69 11.12
C ASP A 101 0.23 13.13 11.88
N ASP A 102 -0.69 13.97 12.37
CA ASP A 102 -1.89 13.52 13.08
C ASP A 102 -2.82 12.68 12.18
N VAL A 103 -2.98 13.09 10.92
CA VAL A 103 -3.73 12.32 9.92
C VAL A 103 -3.00 11.03 9.56
N LEU A 104 -1.68 11.06 9.44
CA LEU A 104 -0.89 9.86 9.12
C LEU A 104 -0.83 8.86 10.28
N LYS A 105 -0.86 9.33 11.53
CA LYS A 105 -1.01 8.48 12.73
C LYS A 105 -2.38 7.85 12.83
N ASN A 106 -3.42 8.53 12.33
CA ASN A 106 -4.80 8.09 12.38
C ASN A 106 -5.47 8.19 10.99
N PRO A 107 -5.03 7.39 10.01
CA PRO A 107 -5.49 7.52 8.63
C PRO A 107 -6.99 7.21 8.53
N PRO A 108 -7.73 7.92 7.65
CA PRO A 108 -9.16 7.71 7.52
C PRO A 108 -9.46 6.29 7.00
N ARG A 109 -10.54 5.70 7.51
CA ARG A 109 -10.96 4.34 7.14
C ARG A 109 -11.61 4.28 5.76
N VAL A 110 -12.03 5.43 5.23
CA VAL A 110 -12.72 5.58 3.95
C VAL A 110 -12.05 6.68 3.13
N PRO A 111 -12.09 6.61 1.79
CA PRO A 111 -11.66 7.70 0.94
C PRO A 111 -12.39 9.02 1.26
N THR A 112 -11.67 10.12 1.10
CA THR A 112 -12.16 11.50 1.25
C THR A 112 -11.93 12.28 -0.05
N ALA A 113 -12.35 13.53 -0.08
CA ALA A 113 -12.05 14.44 -1.19
C ALA A 113 -10.55 14.76 -1.32
N GLU A 114 -9.72 14.49 -0.32
CA GLU A 114 -8.28 14.83 -0.35
C GLU A 114 -7.38 13.61 -0.31
N ALA A 115 -7.90 12.47 0.12
CA ALA A 115 -7.14 11.24 0.30
C ALA A 115 -7.92 10.01 -0.14
N TRP A 116 -7.29 9.17 -0.94
CA TRP A 116 -7.71 7.80 -1.15
C TRP A 116 -6.91 6.88 -0.23
N VAL A 117 -7.57 5.89 0.37
CA VAL A 117 -6.95 4.99 1.35
C VAL A 117 -7.27 3.55 1.00
N GLN A 118 -6.24 2.71 1.01
CA GLN A 118 -6.37 1.26 0.92
C GLN A 118 -5.70 0.59 2.11
N TRP A 119 -6.48 -0.24 2.79
CA TRP A 119 -6.03 -1.08 3.88
C TRP A 119 -5.67 -2.43 3.28
N LEU A 120 -4.43 -2.86 3.51
CA LEU A 120 -3.91 -4.16 3.10
C LEU A 120 -3.73 -5.00 4.35
N ARG A 121 -4.27 -6.21 4.32
CA ARG A 121 -4.05 -7.22 5.34
C ARG A 121 -3.53 -8.46 4.65
N PHE A 122 -2.36 -8.92 5.05
CA PHE A 122 -1.74 -10.11 4.50
C PHE A 122 -1.81 -11.23 5.53
N GLU A 123 -2.40 -12.34 5.13
CA GLU A 123 -2.33 -13.57 5.91
C GLU A 123 -0.89 -14.10 5.88
N ARG A 124 -0.43 -14.60 7.03
CA ARG A 124 0.88 -15.23 7.14
C ARG A 124 0.75 -16.74 7.03
N GLU A 125 1.67 -17.35 6.31
CA GLU A 125 1.89 -18.79 6.37
C GLU A 125 2.40 -19.15 7.79
N MET A 126 1.73 -20.10 8.45
CA MET A 126 2.06 -20.57 9.81
C MET A 126 3.19 -21.60 9.78
#